data_AF-S8FBM3-F1
#
_entry.id   AF-S8FBM3-F1
#
_cell.length_a   1.000
_cell.length_b   1.000
_cell.length_c   1.000
_cell.angle_alpha   90.00
_cell.angle_beta   90.00
_cell.angle_gamma   90.00
#
_symmetry.space_group_name_H-M   'P 1'
#
loop_
_entity.id
_entity.type
_entity.pdbx_description
1 polymer ?
#
loop_
_entity_poly.entity_id
_entity_poly.type
_entity_poly.pdbx_seq_one_letter_code
_entity_poly.pdbx_strand_id
1 'polypeptide(L)' 'VRNAFLPNLPDELAVGQGEMVRVLAEYDDGWALCANMRGEQGAVPLECLQ' A
#
# COMPACT_ATOMS: atom_id res chain seq x y z
N VAL A 1 -6.45 -2.12 5.15
CA VAL A 1 -6.48 -0.80 4.49
C VAL A 1 -7.69 -0.02 4.98
N ARG A 2 -7.48 1.10 5.69
CA ARG A 2 -8.55 1.98 6.19
C ARG A 2 -9.05 2.98 5.14
N ASN A 3 -8.17 3.44 4.26
CA ASN A 3 -8.48 4.40 3.20
C ASN A 3 -8.01 3.87 1.85
N ALA A 4 -8.80 4.09 0.80
CA ALA A 4 -8.37 3.76 -0.55
C ALA A 4 -7.22 4.68 -0.98
N PHE A 5 -6.26 4.14 -1.71
CA PHE A 5 -5.12 4.86 -2.24
C PHE A 5 -5.03 4.63 -3.75
N LEU A 6 -4.97 5.73 -4.50
CA LEU A 6 -4.81 5.76 -5.94
C LEU A 6 -3.36 6.19 -6.25
N PRO A 7 -2.56 5.32 -6.89
CA PRO A 7 -1.16 5.61 -7.15
C PRO A 7 -1.03 6.69 -8.23
N ASN A 8 -0.05 7.56 -8.05
CA ASN A 8 0.40 8.57 -9.00
C ASN A 8 1.78 8.23 -9.60
N LEU A 9 2.55 7.36 -8.93
CA LEU A 9 3.85 6.88 -9.39
C LEU A 9 3.80 5.39 -9.75
N PRO A 10 4.66 4.92 -10.67
CA PRO A 10 4.64 3.53 -11.13
C PRO A 10 5.11 2.52 -10.09
N ASP A 11 5.80 2.96 -9.04
CA ASP A 11 6.27 2.15 -7.90
C ASP A 11 5.23 2.06 -6.77
N GLU A 12 4.11 2.76 -6.88
CA GLU A 12 3.04 2.77 -5.89
C GLU A 12 1.98 1.68 -6.17
N LEU A 13 1.37 1.15 -5.12
CA LEU A 13 0.35 0.11 -5.21
C LEU A 13 -1.04 0.69 -4.95
N ALA A 14 -1.96 0.50 -5.90
CA ALA A 14 -3.37 0.81 -5.67
C ALA A 14 -3.96 -0.12 -4.61
N VAL A 15 -4.61 0.47 -3.60
CA VAL A 15 -5.33 -0.29 -2.56
C VAL A 15 -6.73 0.26 -2.35
N GLY A 16 -7.71 -0.64 -2.23
CA GLY A 16 -9.09 -0.31 -1.89
C GLY A 16 -9.32 -0.23 -0.38
N GLN A 17 -10.30 0.57 0.04
CA GLN A 17 -10.77 0.55 1.43
C GLN A 17 -11.29 -0.86 1.78
N GLY A 18 -10.81 -1.43 2.89
CA GLY A 18 -11.15 -2.79 3.30
C GLY A 18 -10.36 -3.88 2.56
N GLU A 19 -9.48 -3.53 1.61
CA GLU A 19 -8.62 -4.50 0.94
C GLU A 19 -7.58 -5.07 1.92
N MET A 20 -7.29 -6.36 1.75
CA MET A 20 -6.21 -7.05 2.45
C MET A 20 -4.95 -6.99 1.61
N VAL A 21 -3.94 -6.32 2.15
CA VAL A 21 -2.58 -6.30 1.61
C VAL A 21 -1.61 -6.81 2.67
N ARG A 22 -0.52 -7.42 2.23
CA ARG A 22 0.58 -7.84 3.07
C ARG A 22 1.65 -6.76 3.08
N VAL A 23 1.98 -6.24 4.26
CA VAL A 23 3.12 -5.35 4.44
C VAL A 23 4.40 -6.17 4.36
N LEU A 24 5.30 -5.81 3.46
CA LEU A 24 6.60 -6.44 3.23
C LEU A 24 7.73 -5.67 3.93
N ALA A 25 7.66 -4.34 3.92
CA ALA A 25 8.60 -3.46 4.61
C ALA A 25 7.91 -2.15 4.99
N GLU A 26 8.31 -1.56 6.11
CA GLU A 26 7.92 -0.23 6.54
C GLU A 26 9.15 0.67 6.46
N TYR A 27 8.98 1.88 5.92
CA TYR A 27 10.01 2.88 5.74
C TYR A 27 9.81 4.01 6.75
N ASP A 28 10.90 4.66 7.15
CA ASP A 28 10.89 5.74 8.16
C ASP A 28 10.30 7.06 7.66
N ASP A 29 9.95 7.16 6.37
CA ASP A 29 9.38 8.34 5.71
C ASP A 29 7.85 8.33 5.62
N GLY A 30 7.20 7.32 6.22
CA GLY A 30 5.74 7.20 6.24
C GLY A 30 5.16 6.26 5.18
N TRP A 31 5.99 5.52 4.45
CA TRP A 31 5.56 4.55 3.44
C TRP A 31 5.77 3.11 3.88
N ALA A 32 5.03 2.21 3.25
CA ALA A 32 5.22 0.77 3.39
C ALA A 32 5.15 0.08 2.04
N LEU A 33 6.12 -0.79 1.77
CA LEU A 33 6.05 -1.70 0.64
C LEU A 33 5.00 -2.77 0.94
N CYS A 34 3.95 -2.81 0.13
CA CYS A 34 2.85 -3.75 0.27
C CYS A 34 2.77 -4.69 -0.93
N ALA A 35 2.15 -5.86 -0.71
CA ALA A 35 1.76 -6.80 -1.74
C ALA A 35 0.27 -7.11 -1.64
N ASN A 36 -0.48 -6.97 -2.73
CA ASN A 36 -1.89 -7.33 -2.74
C ASN A 36 -2.10 -8.83 -3.05
N MET A 37 -3.34 -9.28 -2.97
CA MET A 37 -3.72 -10.67 -3.28
C MET A 37 -3.60 -11.01 -4.78
N ARG A 38 -3.43 -10.01 -5.64
CA ARG A 38 -3.22 -10.17 -7.09
C ARG A 38 -1.75 -10.44 -7.44
N GLY A 39 -0.84 -10.36 -6.46
CA GLY A 39 0.60 -10.51 -6.65
C GLY A 39 1.31 -9.23 -7.10
N GLU A 40 0.62 -8.09 -7.11
CA GLU A 40 1.23 -6.80 -7.38
C GLU A 40 1.88 -6.26 -6.10
N GLN A 41 2.98 -5.55 -6.27
CA GLN A 41 3.75 -4.96 -5.18
C GLN A 41 4.01 -3.49 -5.46
N GLY A 42 4.00 -2.69 -4.41
CA GLY A 42 4.33 -1.28 -4.52
C GLY A 42 4.19 -0.57 -3.18
N ALA A 43 4.63 0.67 -3.16
CA ALA A 43 4.59 1.52 -1.99
C ALA A 43 3.16 2.01 -1.73
N VAL A 44 2.75 1.97 -0.47
CA VAL A 44 1.48 2.49 0.03
C VAL A 44 1.79 3.35 1.24
N PRO A 45 1.21 4.56 1.38
CA PRO A 45 1.45 5.38 2.55
C PRO A 45 0.80 4.73 3.79
N LEU A 46 1.52 4.74 4.91
CA LEU A 46 1.10 4.11 6.17
C LEU A 46 -0.25 4.66 6.66
N GLU A 47 -0.56 5.93 6.36
CA GLU A 47 -1.85 6.55 6.70
C GLU A 47 -3.06 5.79 6.12
N CYS A 48 -2.89 5.10 4.98
CA CYS A 48 -3.95 4.33 4.35
C CYS A 48 -4.10 2.94 4.98
N LEU A 49 -3.08 2.44 5.66
CA LEU A 49 -3.10 1.15 6.34
C LEU A 49 -3.66 1.26 7.76
N GLN A 50 -3.41 2.39 8.42
CA GLN A 50 -3.55 2.55 9.87
C GLN A 50 -4.96 2.82 10.36
#